data_AF-V4J1G0-F1
#
_entry.id   AF-V4J1G0-F1
#
_cell.length_a   1.000
_cell.length_b   1.000
_cell.length_c   1.000
_cell.angle_alpha   90.00
_cell.angle_beta   90.00
_cell.angle_gamma   90.00
#
_symmetry.space_group_name_H-M   'P 1'
#
loop_
_entity.id
_entity.type
_entity.pdbx_description
1 polymer ?
#
loop_
_entity_poly.entity_id
_entity_poly.type
_entity_poly.pdbx_seq_one_letter_code
_entity_poly.pdbx_strand_id
1 'polypeptide(L)' 'MTTHIHPIAEVTQRGTSALIREMGVVDTIRFLNQFRAGSGDYTQDRHKLFDGLSAKEIINEIKAQRKTSI' A
#
# COMPACT_ATOMS: atom_id res chain seq x y z
N MET A 1 10.28 -5.85 37.65
CA MET A 1 9.36 -5.67 36.50
C MET A 1 9.88 -6.49 35.34
N THR A 2 9.11 -7.46 34.85
CA THR A 2 9.44 -8.19 33.62
C THR A 2 8.95 -7.38 32.43
N THR A 3 9.87 -6.76 31.69
CA THR A 3 9.56 -6.06 30.45
C THR A 3 9.28 -7.10 29.38
N HIS A 4 8.01 -7.24 28.98
CA HIS A 4 7.63 -8.13 27.89
C HIS A 4 8.04 -7.47 26.57
N ILE A 5 9.09 -8.00 25.93
CA ILE A 5 9.54 -7.49 24.64
C ILE A 5 8.64 -8.07 23.57
N HIS A 6 7.89 -7.20 22.89
CA HIS A 6 7.08 -7.59 21.74
C HIS A 6 7.97 -7.72 20.50
N PRO A 7 7.72 -8.70 19.62
CA PRO A 7 8.39 -8.78 18.33
C PRO A 7 8.25 -7.47 17.55
N ILE A 8 9.32 -7.06 16.85
CA ILE A 8 9.32 -5.79 16.10
C ILE A 8 8.20 -5.72 15.06
N ALA A 9 7.83 -6.86 14.47
CA ALA A 9 6.72 -6.96 13.53
C ALA A 9 5.37 -6.60 14.18
N GLU A 10 5.13 -7.07 15.41
CA GLU A 10 3.92 -6.77 16.17
C GLU A 10 3.85 -5.27 16.53
N VAL A 11 4.96 -4.70 16.99
CA VAL A 11 5.08 -3.28 17.29
C VAL A 11 4.83 -2.43 16.03
N THR A 12 5.42 -2.84 14.90
CA THR A 12 5.26 -2.15 13.60
C THR A 12 3.82 -2.21 13.12
N GLN A 13 3.17 -3.37 13.21
CA GLN A 13 1.78 -3.54 12.80
C GLN A 13 0.84 -2.69 13.67
N ARG A 14 1.01 -2.73 14.99
CA ARG A 14 0.22 -1.92 15.92
C ARG A 14 0.40 -0.42 15.67
N GLY A 15 1.63 0.03 15.47
CA GLY A 15 1.93 1.43 15.15
C GLY A 15 1.30 1.86 13.83
N THR A 16 1.42 1.04 12.79
CA THR A 16 0.83 1.31 11.48
C THR A 16 -0.70 1.42 11.56
N SER A 17 -1.35 0.48 12.26
CA SER A 17 -2.81 0.52 12.45
C SER A 17 -3.28 1.77 13.22
N ALA A 18 -2.52 2.20 14.23
CA ALA A 18 -2.83 3.42 14.97
C ALA A 18 -2.74 4.67 14.09
N LEU A 19 -1.69 4.77 13.27
CA LEU A 19 -1.53 5.88 12.31
C LEU A 19 -2.66 5.88 11.27
N ILE A 20 -3.00 4.73 10.69
CA ILE A 20 -4.11 4.64 9.72
C ILE A 20 -5.42 5.12 10.32
N ARG A 21 -5.70 4.79 11.59
CA ARG A 21 -6.91 5.23 12.27
C ARG A 21 -6.97 6.75 12.45
N GLU A 22 -5.83 7.39 12.70
CA GLU A 22 -5.75 8.81 13.01
C GLU A 22 -5.74 9.70 11.77
N MET A 23 -4.92 9.36 10.79
CA MET A 23 -4.63 10.21 9.62
C MET A 23 -4.99 9.55 8.27
N GLY A 24 -5.55 8.35 8.29
CA GLY A 24 -5.90 7.61 7.08
C GLY A 24 -4.70 6.98 6.38
N VAL A 25 -4.99 6.12 5.40
CA VAL A 25 -3.98 5.30 4.71
C VAL A 25 -2.98 6.15 3.92
N VAL A 26 -3.48 7.16 3.19
CA VAL A 26 -2.65 7.98 2.30
C VAL A 26 -1.58 8.73 3.08
N ASP A 27 -1.98 9.46 4.13
CA ASP A 27 -1.03 10.25 4.89
C ASP A 27 -0.13 9.35 5.76
N THR A 28 -0.61 8.20 6.23
CA THR A 28 0.24 7.22 6.94
C THR A 28 1.39 6.74 6.07
N ILE A 29 1.13 6.39 4.81
CA ILE A 29 2.19 5.96 3.87
C ILE A 29 3.18 7.09 3.62
N ARG A 30 2.70 8.32 3.39
CA ARG A 30 3.57 9.50 3.19
C ARG A 30 4.44 9.77 4.42
N PHE A 31 3.89 9.63 5.63
CA PHE A 31 4.62 9.77 6.88
C PHE A 31 5.70 8.69 7.04
N LEU A 32 5.36 7.41 6.86
CA LEU A 32 6.33 6.32 6.98
C LEU A 32 7.48 6.42 5.97
N ASN A 33 7.18 6.90 4.76
CA ASN A 33 8.17 7.14 3.70
C ASN A 33 9.17 8.27 4.02
N GLN A 34 8.95 9.09 5.06
CA GLN A 34 9.94 10.08 5.51
C GLN A 34 11.10 9.44 6.28
N PHE A 35 10.82 8.33 6.97
CA PHE A 35 11.78 7.66 7.86
C PHE A 35 12.48 6.47 7.20
N ARG A 36 12.00 6.05 6.02
CA ARG A 36 12.54 4.93 5.27
C ARG A 36 12.75 5.36 3.84
N ALA A 37 13.93 5.10 3.28
CA ALA A 37 14.04 5.04 1.84
C ALA A 37 13.05 3.97 1.37
N GLY A 38 12.08 4.35 0.53
CA GLY A 38 11.18 3.39 -0.11
C GLY A 38 12.03 2.29 -0.74
N SER A 39 11.66 1.02 -0.50
CA SER A 39 12.30 -0.10 -1.18
C SER A 39 11.55 -0.38 -2.48
N GLY A 40 12.29 -0.61 -3.56
CA GLY A 40 11.73 -0.85 -4.88
C GLY A 40 11.63 0.42 -5.72
N ASP A 41 11.56 0.25 -7.03
CA ASP A 41 11.41 1.33 -7.97
C ASP A 41 9.99 1.23 -8.54
N TYR A 42 9.03 1.87 -7.87
CA TYR A 42 7.63 1.88 -8.33
C TYR A 42 7.52 2.45 -9.75
N THR A 43 8.44 3.32 -10.18
CA THR A 43 8.42 3.84 -11.55
C THR A 43 8.73 2.74 -12.55
N GLN A 44 9.76 1.93 -12.29
CA GLN A 44 10.10 0.75 -13.09
C GLN A 44 9.04 -0.34 -13.00
N ASP A 45 8.56 -0.64 -11.79
CA ASP A 45 7.59 -1.71 -11.58
C ASP A 45 6.23 -1.36 -12.18
N ARG A 46 5.79 -0.10 -12.07
CA ARG A 46 4.60 0.41 -12.77
C ARG A 46 4.76 0.29 -14.27
N HIS A 47 5.93 0.59 -14.81
CA HIS A 47 6.16 0.42 -16.24
C HIS A 47 6.00 -1.06 -16.63
N LYS A 48 6.66 -2.00 -15.95
CA LYS A 48 6.47 -3.44 -16.23
C LYS A 48 5.02 -3.91 -16.14
N LEU A 49 4.25 -3.39 -15.19
CA LEU A 49 2.86 -3.79 -14.94
C LEU A 49 1.87 -3.20 -15.96
N PHE A 50 2.12 -1.99 -16.45
CA PHE A 50 1.15 -1.21 -17.21
C PHE A 50 1.67 -0.69 -18.55
N ASP A 51 2.87 -1.09 -18.97
CA ASP A 51 3.39 -0.74 -20.29
C ASP A 51 2.46 -1.29 -21.38
N GLY A 52 2.19 -0.45 -22.38
CA GLY A 52 1.24 -0.75 -23.45
C GLY A 52 -0.26 -0.70 -23.05
N LEU A 53 -0.62 -0.45 -21.78
CA LEU A 53 -2.01 -0.30 -21.35
C LEU A 53 -2.41 1.16 -21.22
N SER A 54 -3.46 1.56 -21.94
CA SER A 54 -4.12 2.84 -21.72
C SER A 54 -5.01 2.79 -20.48
N ALA A 55 -5.17 3.93 -19.81
CA ALA A 55 -6.11 4.06 -18.70
C ALA A 55 -7.54 3.64 -19.08
N LYS A 56 -7.93 3.86 -20.34
CA LYS A 56 -9.25 3.46 -20.85
C LYS A 56 -9.42 1.95 -20.88
N GLU A 57 -8.40 1.20 -21.28
CA GLU A 57 -8.41 -0.27 -21.29
C GLU A 57 -8.51 -0.83 -19.88
N ILE A 58 -7.72 -0.31 -18.95
CA ILE A 58 -7.77 -0.70 -17.53
C ILE A 58 -9.17 -0.47 -16.95
N ILE A 59 -9.78 0.70 -17.20
CA ILE A 59 -11.13 1.02 -16.73
C ILE A 59 -12.18 0.08 -17.34
N ASN A 60 -12.04 -0.27 -18.62
CA ASN A 60 -12.97 -1.18 -19.29
C ASN A 60 -12.89 -2.59 -18.71
N GLU A 61 -11.68 -3.08 -18.40
CA GLU A 61 -11.48 -4.39 -17.79
C GLU A 61 -12.06 -4.47 -16.38
N ILE A 62 -11.86 -3.44 -15.55
CA ILE A 62 -12.49 -3.34 -14.23
C ILE A 62 -14.02 -3.40 -14.35
N LYS A 63 -14.60 -2.71 -15.33
CA LYS A 63 -16.06 -2.73 -15.58
C LYS A 63 -16.54 -4.10 -16.06
N ALA A 64 -15.75 -4.79 -16.89
CA ALA A 64 -16.08 -6.13 -17.39
C ALA A 64 -16.10 -7.16 -16.24
N GLN A 65 -15.07 -7.18 -15.39
CA GLN A 65 -15.00 -8.09 -14.24
C GLN A 65 -16.18 -7.90 -13.28
N ARG A 66 -16.62 -6.65 -13.05
CA ARG A 66 -17.81 -6.36 -12.22
C ARG A 66 -19.13 -6.84 -12.82
N LYS A 67 -19.22 -6.97 -14.15
CA LYS A 67 -20.42 -7.50 -14.83
C LYS A 67 -20.48 -9.01 -14.81
N THR A 68 -19.34 -9.69 -14.78
CA THR A 68 -19.25 -11.17 -14.77
C THR A 68 -19.47 -11.77 -13.38
N SER A 69 -19.38 -10.98 -12.31
CA SER A 69 -19.67 -11.41 -10.93
C SER A 69 -21.15 -11.30 -10.54
N ILE A 70 -22.06 -11.16 -11.52
CA ILE A 70 -23.52 -11.16 -11.38
C ILE A 70 -24.08 -12.25 -12.28
#